data_AF-A0A537HX73-F1
#
_entry.id   AF-A0A537HX73-F1
#
_cell.length_a   1.000
_cell.length_b   1.000
_cell.length_c   1.000
_cell.angle_alpha   90.00
_cell.angle_beta   90.00
_cell.angle_gamma   90.00
#
_symmetry.space_group_name_H-M   'P 1'
#
loop_
_entity.id
_entity.type
_entity.pdbx_description
1 polymer ?
#
loop_
_entity_poly.entity_id
_entity_poly.type
_entity_poly.pdbx_seq_one_letter_code
_entity_poly.pdbx_strand_id
1 'polypeptide(L)'
;MRLSFILLVSGLLFNVRCNVPKVKLTNQVDPDIVLVNIGDVDRAAIAKMLLKIDSCKPILIAIDAWFIREKDSLQDSKLVEALRIVKNDILSYALDSLGNPIRSHNKFRSHAMDEGLAVLEETNGLSDRFIPVSKIKRNLYEHFALKIARHWKPDFGYKFKVNKSIPVNFTRTVNQYKHVHGEDINKDLVANIFKGKIVIFGYLGPTDEDKHFTPIRLVKDYPDKKPDTYGVVILANALRTILDFQD
;
A
#
# COMPACT_ATOMS: atom_id res chain seq x y z
N MET A 1 69.00 -3.67 23.60
CA MET A 1 69.00 -4.84 22.70
C MET A 1 67.80 -5.71 23.07
N ARG A 2 66.98 -6.09 22.07
CA ARG A 2 65.72 -6.89 22.14
C ARG A 2 64.46 -6.10 22.55
N LEU A 3 63.30 -6.24 21.90
CA LEU A 3 62.89 -6.86 20.63
C LEU A 3 61.51 -6.22 20.31
N SER A 4 61.32 -5.66 19.12
CA SER A 4 60.01 -5.15 18.67
C SER A 4 59.08 -6.30 18.28
N PHE A 5 57.89 -6.37 18.87
CA PHE A 5 56.80 -7.22 18.39
C PHE A 5 55.88 -6.37 17.51
N ILE A 6 55.90 -6.60 16.20
CA ILE A 6 54.94 -6.01 15.26
C ILE A 6 53.76 -7.00 15.16
N LEU A 7 52.62 -6.63 15.74
CA LEU A 7 51.35 -7.31 15.48
C LEU A 7 50.80 -6.80 14.13
N LEU A 8 50.94 -7.63 13.09
CA LEU A 8 50.21 -7.47 11.84
C LEU A 8 48.75 -7.92 12.07
N VAL A 9 47.87 -6.96 12.35
CA VAL A 9 46.43 -7.20 12.29
C VAL A 9 46.05 -7.19 10.81
N SER A 10 45.90 -8.38 10.22
CA SER A 10 45.32 -8.53 8.88
C SER A 10 43.88 -8.04 8.91
N GLY A 11 43.63 -6.86 8.37
CA GLY A 11 42.29 -6.34 8.15
C GLY A 11 41.55 -7.22 7.15
N LEU A 12 40.72 -8.15 7.64
CA LEU A 12 39.61 -8.68 6.86
C LEU A 12 38.63 -7.53 6.63
N LEU A 13 38.81 -6.82 5.53
CA LEU A 13 37.80 -5.94 4.96
C LEU A 13 36.62 -6.82 4.56
N PHE A 14 35.67 -7.00 5.48
CA PHE A 14 34.33 -7.43 5.13
C PHE A 14 33.77 -6.38 4.18
N ASN A 15 33.84 -6.67 2.88
CA ASN A 15 33.06 -5.97 1.87
C ASN A 15 31.59 -6.28 2.12
N VAL A 16 30.98 -5.61 3.09
CA VAL A 16 29.53 -5.49 3.18
C VAL A 16 29.14 -4.66 1.96
N ARG A 17 28.82 -5.35 0.85
CA ARG A 17 28.15 -4.71 -0.27
C ARG A 17 26.80 -4.23 0.25
N CYS A 18 26.73 -2.97 0.66
CA CYS A 18 25.47 -2.27 0.83
C CYS A 18 24.78 -2.29 -0.54
N ASN A 19 23.83 -3.20 -0.71
CA ASN A 19 23.02 -3.25 -1.92
C ASN A 19 22.02 -2.10 -1.84
N VAL A 20 22.45 -0.90 -2.23
CA VAL A 20 21.61 0.29 -2.22
C VAL A 20 20.47 0.07 -3.21
N PRO A 21 19.19 0.19 -2.80
CA PRO A 21 18.08 0.03 -3.72
C PRO A 21 18.21 1.04 -4.87
N LYS A 22 18.19 0.55 -6.11
CA LYS A 22 18.22 1.41 -7.29
C LYS A 22 16.82 1.98 -7.52
N VAL A 23 16.62 3.24 -7.19
CA VAL A 23 15.38 3.97 -7.52
C VAL A 23 15.54 4.68 -8.85
N LYS A 24 14.60 4.44 -9.78
CA LYS A 24 14.54 5.14 -11.06
C LYS A 24 13.13 5.68 -11.27
N LEU A 25 12.94 6.94 -10.90
CA LEU A 25 11.65 7.60 -11.04
C LEU A 25 11.31 7.87 -12.50
N THR A 26 10.05 7.67 -12.86
CA THR A 26 9.48 8.09 -14.14
C THR A 26 8.85 9.48 -14.01
N ASN A 27 8.80 10.21 -15.13
CA ASN A 27 8.02 11.45 -15.24
C ASN A 27 6.58 11.20 -15.71
N GLN A 28 6.24 9.95 -16.07
CA GLN A 28 4.93 9.58 -16.56
C GLN A 28 3.96 9.33 -15.39
N VAL A 29 2.78 9.92 -15.48
CA VAL A 29 1.66 9.61 -14.59
C VAL A 29 1.18 8.19 -14.88
N ASP A 30 0.90 7.44 -13.82
CA ASP A 30 0.28 6.13 -13.92
C ASP A 30 -1.10 6.24 -14.61
N PRO A 31 -1.33 5.51 -15.71
CA PRO A 31 -2.57 5.66 -16.46
C PRO A 31 -3.74 4.91 -15.82
N ASP A 32 -3.51 3.95 -14.92
CA ASP A 32 -4.54 3.00 -14.48
C ASP A 32 -4.93 3.19 -13.01
N ILE A 33 -4.02 3.72 -12.19
CA ILE A 33 -4.19 3.84 -10.74
C ILE A 33 -4.52 5.29 -10.37
N VAL A 34 -5.60 5.48 -9.63
CA VAL A 34 -6.00 6.75 -9.02
C VAL A 34 -5.97 6.60 -7.50
N LEU A 35 -5.35 7.54 -6.81
CA LEU A 35 -5.36 7.58 -5.35
C LEU A 35 -6.45 8.53 -4.84
N VAL A 36 -7.12 8.14 -3.77
CA VAL A 36 -8.11 8.99 -3.09
C VAL A 36 -7.65 9.19 -1.66
N ASN A 37 -7.38 10.45 -1.31
CA ASN A 37 -7.10 10.83 0.07
C ASN A 37 -8.39 10.89 0.88
N ILE A 38 -8.49 10.06 1.90
CA ILE A 38 -9.64 10.02 2.81
C ILE A 38 -9.54 11.06 3.93
N GLY A 39 -8.33 11.54 4.24
CA GLY A 39 -8.09 12.44 5.37
C GLY A 39 -8.59 11.89 6.71
N ASP A 40 -8.97 12.78 7.61
CA ASP A 40 -9.46 12.45 8.96
C ASP A 40 -11.00 12.36 9.03
N VAL A 41 -11.64 12.10 7.89
CA VAL A 41 -13.10 12.14 7.79
C VAL A 41 -13.76 10.95 8.49
N ASP A 42 -15.04 11.12 8.78
CA ASP A 42 -15.85 10.12 9.47
C ASP A 42 -16.31 8.98 8.54
N ARG A 43 -16.91 7.92 9.10
CA ARG A 43 -17.35 6.76 8.30
C ARG A 43 -18.50 7.09 7.34
N ALA A 44 -19.30 8.11 7.64
CA ALA A 44 -20.37 8.55 6.76
C ALA A 44 -19.82 9.28 5.53
N ALA A 45 -18.76 10.08 5.70
CA ALA A 45 -18.04 10.73 4.62
C ALA A 45 -17.34 9.69 3.73
N ILE A 46 -16.66 8.70 4.31
CA ILE A 46 -16.09 7.56 3.55
C ILE A 46 -17.18 6.86 2.73
N ALA A 47 -18.34 6.56 3.34
CA ALA A 47 -19.46 5.92 2.66
C ALA A 47 -19.93 6.72 1.42
N LYS A 48 -20.07 8.05 1.57
CA LYS A 48 -20.44 8.95 0.47
C LYS A 48 -19.40 8.93 -0.66
N MET A 49 -18.11 8.95 -0.31
CA MET A 49 -17.03 8.89 -1.30
C MET A 49 -17.07 7.56 -2.07
N LEU A 50 -17.21 6.42 -1.37
CA LEU A 50 -17.31 5.10 -1.99
C LEU A 50 -18.45 5.02 -3.00
N LEU A 51 -19.65 5.47 -2.62
CA LEU A 51 -20.81 5.48 -3.51
C LEU A 51 -20.60 6.36 -4.76
N LYS A 52 -19.96 7.53 -4.59
CA LYS A 52 -19.69 8.41 -5.72
C LYS A 52 -18.63 7.83 -6.65
N ILE A 53 -17.56 7.24 -6.11
CA ILE A 53 -16.53 6.56 -6.90
C ILE A 53 -17.16 5.39 -7.66
N ASP A 54 -17.94 4.54 -6.99
CA ASP A 54 -18.62 3.39 -7.60
C ASP A 54 -19.54 3.80 -8.77
N SER A 55 -20.27 4.91 -8.62
CA SER A 55 -21.11 5.45 -9.71
C SER A 55 -20.33 5.78 -10.99
N CYS A 56 -19.02 6.01 -10.88
CA CYS A 56 -18.13 6.30 -11.99
C CYS A 56 -17.62 5.03 -12.70
N LYS A 57 -17.99 3.84 -12.21
CA LYS A 57 -17.62 2.52 -12.75
C LYS A 57 -16.10 2.29 -12.80
N PRO A 58 -15.40 2.32 -11.65
CA PRO A 58 -14.02 1.86 -11.57
C PRO A 58 -13.96 0.35 -11.83
N ILE A 59 -12.78 -0.15 -12.17
CA ILE A 59 -12.54 -1.60 -12.22
C ILE A 59 -12.59 -2.17 -10.80
N LEU A 60 -11.91 -1.51 -9.87
CA LEU A 60 -11.75 -1.97 -8.49
C LEU A 60 -11.57 -0.78 -7.53
N ILE A 61 -12.04 -0.92 -6.30
CA ILE A 61 -11.80 0.01 -5.20
C ILE A 61 -11.01 -0.71 -4.09
N ALA A 62 -9.72 -0.47 -3.98
CA ALA A 62 -8.89 -0.98 -2.90
C ALA A 62 -8.97 -0.01 -1.71
N ILE A 63 -9.50 -0.45 -0.58
CA ILE A 63 -9.70 0.38 0.62
C ILE A 63 -8.61 0.06 1.64
N ASP A 64 -7.66 0.98 1.75
CA ASP A 64 -6.59 0.94 2.75
C ASP A 64 -7.00 1.72 4.02
N ALA A 65 -7.97 1.16 4.73
CA ALA A 65 -8.48 1.68 5.99
C ALA A 65 -9.10 0.54 6.82
N TRP A 66 -8.92 0.57 8.14
CA TRP A 66 -9.36 -0.51 9.03
C TRP A 66 -10.52 -0.09 9.93
N PHE A 67 -11.65 -0.78 9.79
CA PHE A 67 -12.86 -0.53 10.57
C PHE A 67 -13.01 -1.55 11.71
N ILE A 68 -11.97 -1.66 12.56
CA ILE A 68 -11.78 -2.77 13.52
C ILE A 68 -12.96 -2.96 14.50
N ARG A 69 -13.58 -1.87 14.94
CA ARG A 69 -14.71 -1.87 15.88
C ARG A 69 -15.82 -0.91 15.45
N GLU A 70 -17.02 -1.10 15.96
CA GLU A 70 -18.09 -0.10 15.87
C GLU A 70 -17.65 1.21 16.56
N LYS A 71 -18.05 2.35 16.01
CA LYS A 71 -17.67 3.68 16.52
C LYS A 71 -18.90 4.53 16.78
N ASP A 72 -19.76 4.69 15.77
CA ASP A 72 -20.98 5.46 15.82
C ASP A 72 -22.06 4.75 15.00
N SER A 73 -23.22 4.49 15.60
CA SER A 73 -24.25 3.65 14.98
C SER A 73 -24.78 4.20 13.64
N LEU A 74 -24.89 5.52 13.50
CA LEU A 74 -25.41 6.16 12.30
C LEU A 74 -24.35 6.13 11.19
N GLN A 75 -23.12 6.52 11.50
CA GLN A 75 -22.02 6.49 10.53
C GLN A 75 -21.68 5.06 10.10
N ASP A 76 -21.72 4.11 11.03
CA ASP A 76 -21.47 2.69 10.75
C ASP A 76 -22.55 2.12 9.83
N SER A 77 -23.81 2.48 10.05
CA SER A 77 -24.92 2.05 9.18
C SER A 77 -24.77 2.57 7.75
N LYS A 78 -24.33 3.82 7.58
CA LYS A 78 -24.05 4.40 6.26
C LYS A 78 -22.90 3.68 5.55
N LEU A 79 -21.82 3.37 6.28
CA LEU A 79 -20.68 2.65 5.70
C LEU A 79 -21.06 1.21 5.32
N VAL A 80 -21.85 0.52 6.15
CA VAL A 80 -22.39 -0.81 5.84
C VAL A 80 -23.23 -0.76 4.57
N GLU A 81 -24.11 0.24 4.43
CA GLU A 81 -24.91 0.41 3.22
C GLU A 81 -24.04 0.65 1.98
N ALA A 82 -23.02 1.51 2.08
CA ALA A 82 -22.09 1.74 0.99
C ALA A 82 -21.33 0.47 0.58
N LEU A 83 -20.74 -0.26 1.53
CA LEU A 83 -20.06 -1.53 1.25
C LEU A 83 -21.02 -2.62 0.74
N ARG A 84 -22.31 -2.54 1.08
CA ARG A 84 -23.32 -3.44 0.51
C ARG A 84 -23.62 -3.10 -0.95
N ILE A 85 -23.56 -1.82 -1.34
CA ILE A 85 -23.84 -1.36 -2.71
C ILE A 85 -22.62 -1.57 -3.60
N VAL A 86 -21.44 -1.14 -3.15
CA VAL A 86 -20.18 -1.32 -3.86
C VAL A 86 -19.85 -2.82 -3.87
N LYS A 87 -19.61 -3.39 -5.06
CA LYS A 87 -19.40 -4.85 -5.22
C LYS A 87 -18.00 -5.23 -5.67
N ASN A 88 -17.17 -4.25 -5.96
CA ASN A 88 -15.80 -4.42 -6.45
C ASN A 88 -14.77 -3.80 -5.48
N ASP A 89 -15.06 -3.80 -4.18
CA ASP A 89 -14.15 -3.32 -3.16
C ASP A 89 -13.33 -4.44 -2.51
N ILE A 90 -12.09 -4.14 -2.15
CA ILE A 90 -11.22 -5.03 -1.36
C ILE A 90 -10.74 -4.26 -0.15
N LEU A 91 -10.97 -4.82 1.05
CA LEU A 91 -10.50 -4.22 2.30
C LEU A 91 -9.07 -4.67 2.62
N SER A 92 -8.24 -3.74 3.14
CA SER A 92 -6.97 -4.12 3.75
C SER A 92 -7.16 -4.64 5.18
N TYR A 93 -6.22 -5.46 5.64
CA TYR A 93 -6.09 -5.89 7.03
C TYR A 93 -4.62 -6.06 7.40
N ALA A 94 -4.34 -6.14 8.71
CA ALA A 94 -2.99 -6.29 9.24
C ALA A 94 -2.84 -7.60 10.04
N LEU A 95 -1.67 -7.80 10.64
CA LEU A 95 -1.40 -8.86 11.60
C LEU A 95 -0.96 -8.24 12.93
N ASP A 96 -1.35 -8.87 14.03
CA ASP A 96 -0.76 -8.57 15.34
C ASP A 96 0.65 -9.16 15.48
N SER A 97 1.31 -8.88 16.61
CA SER A 97 2.66 -9.39 16.91
C SER A 97 2.76 -10.92 17.01
N LEU A 98 1.62 -11.61 17.17
CA LEU A 98 1.52 -13.07 17.23
C LEU A 98 1.13 -13.69 15.88
N GLY A 99 1.03 -12.87 14.82
CA GLY A 99 0.65 -13.28 13.48
C GLY A 99 -0.83 -13.62 13.33
N ASN A 100 -1.71 -13.08 14.19
CA ASN A 100 -3.15 -13.20 14.03
C ASN A 100 -3.69 -12.02 13.20
N PRO A 101 -4.65 -12.24 12.28
CA PRO A 101 -5.22 -11.16 11.49
C PRO A 101 -5.99 -10.14 12.34
N ILE A 102 -5.64 -8.86 12.17
CA ILE A 102 -6.41 -7.71 12.65
C ILE A 102 -7.25 -7.21 11.48
N ARG A 103 -8.55 -7.56 11.48
CA ARG A 103 -9.47 -7.26 10.38
C ARG A 103 -10.49 -6.19 10.79
N SER A 104 -11.11 -5.58 9.79
CA SER A 104 -12.33 -4.81 9.99
C SER A 104 -13.41 -5.67 10.68
N HIS A 105 -14.27 -5.03 11.48
CA HIS A 105 -15.37 -5.70 12.15
C HIS A 105 -16.25 -6.46 11.15
N ASN A 106 -16.81 -7.61 11.55
CA ASN A 106 -17.57 -8.49 10.66
C ASN A 106 -18.70 -7.75 9.92
N LYS A 107 -19.36 -6.81 10.61
CA LYS A 107 -20.41 -5.93 10.07
C LYS A 107 -20.01 -5.17 8.79
N PHE A 108 -18.72 -4.84 8.64
CA PHE A 108 -18.21 -4.19 7.43
C PHE A 108 -17.68 -5.23 6.43
N ARG A 109 -16.78 -6.12 6.88
CA ARG A 109 -16.08 -7.04 5.96
C ARG A 109 -16.97 -8.12 5.35
N SER A 110 -18.13 -8.42 5.91
CA SER A 110 -19.09 -9.37 5.31
C SER A 110 -19.72 -8.86 4.01
N HIS A 111 -19.55 -7.57 3.69
CA HIS A 111 -20.07 -6.95 2.47
C HIS A 111 -19.00 -6.70 1.40
N ALA A 112 -17.73 -6.67 1.78
CA ALA A 112 -16.61 -6.50 0.87
C ALA A 112 -16.42 -7.73 -0.02
N MET A 113 -15.91 -7.53 -1.24
CA MET A 113 -15.67 -8.62 -2.20
C MET A 113 -14.54 -9.54 -1.74
N ASP A 114 -13.46 -8.98 -1.18
CA ASP A 114 -12.30 -9.73 -0.71
C ASP A 114 -11.49 -8.90 0.30
N GLU A 115 -10.41 -9.48 0.83
CA GLU A 115 -9.50 -8.85 1.77
C GLU A 115 -8.03 -9.18 1.45
N GLY A 116 -7.12 -8.22 1.68
CA GLY A 116 -5.67 -8.41 1.48
C GLY A 116 -4.80 -7.90 2.62
N LEU A 117 -3.68 -8.59 2.87
CA LEU A 117 -2.75 -8.26 3.95
C LEU A 117 -1.90 -7.04 3.57
N ALA A 118 -2.03 -5.92 4.27
CA ALA A 118 -1.22 -4.72 4.08
C ALA A 118 -0.07 -4.69 5.10
N VAL A 119 1.04 -5.37 4.78
CA VAL A 119 2.23 -5.41 5.63
C VAL A 119 3.45 -5.14 4.77
N LEU A 120 4.22 -4.12 5.19
CA LEU A 120 5.50 -3.77 4.61
C LEU A 120 6.63 -4.34 5.48
N GLU A 121 7.72 -4.69 4.83
CA GLU A 121 8.98 -5.04 5.49
C GLU A 121 9.96 -3.87 5.36
N GLU A 122 10.76 -3.68 6.41
CA GLU A 122 11.77 -2.63 6.45
C GLU A 122 13.18 -3.21 6.39
N THR A 123 14.02 -2.61 5.56
CA THR A 123 15.46 -2.87 5.52
C THR A 123 16.19 -1.58 5.87
N ASN A 124 17.02 -1.60 6.93
CA ASN A 124 17.75 -0.41 7.39
C ASN A 124 16.86 0.82 7.66
N GLY A 125 15.65 0.59 8.19
CA GLY A 125 14.66 1.65 8.47
C GLY A 125 13.99 2.24 7.23
N LEU A 126 14.09 1.57 6.08
CA LEU A 126 13.36 1.92 4.86
C LEU A 126 12.31 0.84 4.58
N SER A 127 11.05 1.22 4.48
CA SER A 127 9.99 0.37 3.95
C SER A 127 10.22 0.15 2.46
N ASP A 128 10.91 -0.94 2.13
CA ASP A 128 11.42 -1.19 0.78
C ASP A 128 11.07 -2.57 0.22
N ARG A 129 10.38 -3.40 1.01
CA ARG A 129 10.08 -4.78 0.67
C ARG A 129 8.70 -5.19 1.13
N PHE A 130 8.22 -6.28 0.57
CA PHE A 130 7.02 -6.97 1.02
C PHE A 130 7.09 -8.45 0.63
N ILE A 131 6.29 -9.28 1.31
CA ILE A 131 6.11 -10.69 0.96
C ILE A 131 4.77 -10.83 0.22
N PRO A 132 4.75 -11.17 -1.08
CA PRO A 132 3.50 -11.31 -1.83
C PRO A 132 2.58 -12.40 -1.29
N VAL A 133 3.15 -13.50 -0.79
CA VAL A 133 2.42 -14.62 -0.16
C VAL A 133 3.15 -15.05 1.11
N SER A 134 2.56 -14.73 2.26
CA SER A 134 3.10 -15.07 3.58
C SER A 134 2.44 -16.32 4.14
N LYS A 135 3.24 -17.26 4.65
CA LYS A 135 2.77 -18.41 5.44
C LYS A 135 3.07 -18.15 6.90
N ILE A 136 2.02 -17.96 7.69
CA ILE A 136 2.09 -17.73 9.12
C ILE A 136 1.26 -18.81 9.80
N LYS A 137 1.90 -19.56 10.71
CA LYS A 137 1.35 -20.80 11.28
C LYS A 137 0.97 -21.76 10.15
N ARG A 138 -0.33 -22.06 9.99
CA ARG A 138 -0.87 -22.95 8.95
C ARG A 138 -1.56 -22.22 7.79
N ASN A 139 -1.69 -20.89 7.88
CA ASN A 139 -2.46 -20.10 6.94
C ASN A 139 -1.55 -19.41 5.92
N LEU A 140 -2.05 -19.27 4.69
CA LEU A 140 -1.46 -18.42 3.66
C LEU A 140 -2.21 -17.08 3.65
N TYR A 141 -1.45 -16.00 3.56
CA TYR A 141 -1.94 -14.64 3.49
C TYR A 141 -1.36 -13.98 2.26
N GLU A 142 -2.22 -13.49 1.38
CA GLU A 142 -1.80 -12.75 0.19
C GLU A 142 -1.70 -11.28 0.52
N HIS A 143 -0.60 -10.67 0.07
CA HIS A 143 -0.40 -9.23 0.21
C HIS A 143 -1.50 -8.47 -0.53
N PHE A 144 -1.87 -7.31 -0.01
CA PHE A 144 -2.96 -6.51 -0.53
C PHE A 144 -2.75 -6.13 -2.01
N ALA A 145 -1.53 -5.76 -2.38
CA ALA A 145 -1.14 -5.54 -3.77
C ALA A 145 -1.38 -6.77 -4.67
N LEU A 146 -1.14 -7.99 -4.17
CA LEU A 146 -1.34 -9.22 -4.96
C LEU A 146 -2.82 -9.52 -5.16
N LYS A 147 -3.64 -9.30 -4.12
CA LYS A 147 -5.10 -9.39 -4.22
C LYS A 147 -5.63 -8.43 -5.28
N ILE A 148 -5.21 -7.16 -5.21
CA ILE A 148 -5.59 -6.15 -6.22
C ILE A 148 -5.18 -6.58 -7.62
N ALA A 149 -3.93 -7.04 -7.81
CA ALA A 149 -3.43 -7.48 -9.11
C ALA A 149 -4.27 -8.60 -9.72
N ARG A 150 -4.67 -9.60 -8.93
CA ARG A 150 -5.47 -10.75 -9.39
C ARG A 150 -6.91 -10.40 -9.71
N HIS A 151 -7.52 -9.49 -8.94
CA HIS A 151 -8.86 -9.00 -9.25
C HIS A 151 -8.87 -8.06 -10.47
N TRP A 152 -7.82 -7.25 -10.63
CA TRP A 152 -7.66 -6.39 -11.81
C TRP A 152 -7.37 -7.20 -13.07
N LYS A 153 -6.45 -8.16 -13.00
CA LYS A 153 -6.03 -9.01 -14.12
C LYS A 153 -6.18 -10.48 -13.72
N PRO A 154 -7.37 -11.10 -13.91
CA PRO A 154 -7.61 -12.49 -13.55
C PRO A 154 -6.64 -13.49 -14.22
N ASP A 155 -6.13 -13.14 -15.41
CA ASP A 155 -5.14 -13.93 -16.15
C ASP A 155 -3.70 -13.74 -15.65
N PHE A 156 -3.47 -12.90 -14.62
CA PHE A 156 -2.16 -12.73 -13.98
C PHE A 156 -1.78 -14.03 -13.23
N GLY A 157 -1.08 -14.91 -13.94
CA GLY A 157 -0.76 -16.27 -13.48
C GLY A 157 0.56 -16.43 -12.73
N TYR A 158 1.27 -15.35 -12.39
CA TYR A 158 2.57 -15.46 -11.72
C TYR A 158 2.43 -16.06 -10.32
N LYS A 159 3.21 -17.11 -10.04
CA LYS A 159 3.20 -17.83 -8.76
C LYS A 159 4.39 -17.41 -7.91
N PHE A 160 4.15 -16.45 -7.01
CA PHE A 160 5.17 -16.03 -6.04
C PHE A 160 5.55 -17.19 -5.11
N LYS A 161 6.85 -17.30 -4.84
CA LYS A 161 7.37 -18.23 -3.82
C LYS A 161 6.88 -17.78 -2.45
N VAL A 162 6.28 -18.70 -1.69
CA VAL A 162 5.79 -18.46 -0.34
C VAL A 162 6.94 -18.01 0.57
N ASN A 163 6.71 -16.98 1.39
CA ASN A 163 7.69 -16.35 2.28
C ASN A 163 8.92 -15.75 1.57
N LYS A 164 8.88 -15.58 0.24
CA LYS A 164 9.92 -14.84 -0.48
C LYS A 164 9.60 -13.34 -0.42
N SER A 165 10.39 -12.61 0.34
CA SER A 165 10.41 -11.15 0.33
C SER A 165 10.99 -10.63 -0.98
N ILE A 166 10.32 -9.66 -1.60
CA ILE A 166 10.78 -8.98 -2.82
C ILE A 166 10.86 -7.46 -2.61
N PRO A 167 11.81 -6.77 -3.25
CA PRO A 167 11.89 -5.31 -3.17
C PRO A 167 10.71 -4.66 -3.91
N VAL A 168 10.20 -3.57 -3.36
CA VAL A 168 9.28 -2.66 -4.06
C VAL A 168 10.08 -1.91 -5.11
N ASN A 169 9.67 -1.99 -6.37
CA ASN A 169 10.24 -1.20 -7.46
C ASN A 169 9.64 0.21 -7.44
N PHE A 170 10.27 1.12 -6.69
CA PHE A 170 9.87 2.52 -6.63
C PHE A 170 10.17 3.24 -7.94
N THR A 171 9.12 3.48 -8.72
CA THR A 171 9.20 4.22 -9.99
C THR A 171 8.40 5.51 -9.95
N ARG A 172 7.52 5.69 -8.96
CA ARG A 172 6.57 6.81 -8.89
C ARG A 172 6.47 7.36 -7.48
N THR A 173 6.41 8.68 -7.36
CA THR A 173 5.95 9.35 -6.13
C THR A 173 4.47 9.69 -6.24
N VAL A 174 3.88 10.29 -5.20
CA VAL A 174 2.47 10.76 -5.24
C VAL A 174 2.15 11.61 -6.48
N ASN A 175 3.12 12.38 -6.98
CA ASN A 175 2.95 13.24 -8.17
C ASN A 175 2.81 12.47 -9.48
N GLN A 176 3.24 11.20 -9.52
CA GLN A 176 3.07 10.32 -10.67
C GLN A 176 1.85 9.41 -10.53
N TYR A 177 1.02 9.62 -9.51
CA TYR A 177 -0.31 9.05 -9.46
C TYR A 177 -1.33 10.19 -9.52
N LYS A 178 -2.37 10.01 -10.33
CA LYS A 178 -3.50 10.92 -10.27
C LYS A 178 -4.12 10.76 -8.88
N HIS A 179 -4.26 11.84 -8.13
CA HIS A 179 -4.81 11.80 -6.79
C HIS A 179 -5.79 12.94 -6.57
N VAL A 180 -6.76 12.70 -5.69
CA VAL A 180 -7.77 13.69 -5.31
C VAL A 180 -8.05 13.62 -3.81
N HIS A 181 -8.40 14.77 -3.23
CA HIS A 181 -8.96 14.82 -1.89
C HIS A 181 -10.41 14.35 -1.92
N GLY A 182 -10.83 13.59 -0.90
CA GLY A 182 -12.18 13.04 -0.81
C GLY A 182 -13.28 14.11 -0.91
N GLU A 183 -13.01 15.31 -0.41
CA GLU A 183 -13.88 16.48 -0.46
C GLU A 183 -14.18 16.94 -1.90
N ASP A 184 -13.24 16.74 -2.81
CA ASP A 184 -13.32 17.21 -4.20
C ASP A 184 -14.05 16.22 -5.13
N ILE A 185 -14.33 15.00 -4.69
CA ILE A 185 -14.90 13.91 -5.51
C ILE A 185 -16.28 14.26 -6.10
N ASN A 186 -17.03 15.16 -5.46
CA ASN A 186 -18.36 15.55 -5.93
C ASN A 186 -18.35 16.53 -7.11
N LYS A 187 -17.19 17.05 -7.51
CA LYS A 187 -17.07 17.96 -8.66
C LYS A 187 -17.15 17.15 -9.96
N ASP A 188 -18.03 17.50 -10.90
CA ASP A 188 -18.29 16.70 -12.12
C ASP A 188 -17.03 16.44 -12.97
N LEU A 189 -16.08 17.38 -12.98
CA LEU A 189 -14.78 17.21 -13.65
C LEU A 189 -13.94 16.06 -13.07
N VAL A 190 -14.12 15.75 -11.77
CA VAL A 190 -13.43 14.68 -11.05
C VAL A 190 -14.07 13.31 -11.33
N ALA A 191 -15.38 13.25 -11.60
CA ALA A 191 -16.08 11.97 -11.79
C ALA A 191 -15.51 11.11 -12.94
N ASN A 192 -15.07 11.74 -14.03
CA ASN A 192 -14.53 11.02 -15.18
C ASN A 192 -13.16 10.36 -14.93
N ILE A 193 -12.47 10.69 -13.83
CA ILE A 193 -11.11 10.19 -13.61
C ILE A 193 -11.10 8.73 -13.12
N PHE A 194 -12.20 8.25 -12.53
CA PHE A 194 -12.27 6.92 -11.91
C PHE A 194 -12.73 5.82 -12.87
N LYS A 195 -13.37 6.18 -13.99
CA LYS A 195 -13.94 5.22 -14.93
C LYS A 195 -12.86 4.30 -15.48
N GLY A 196 -13.07 2.99 -15.29
CA GLY A 196 -12.13 1.98 -15.76
C GLY A 196 -10.77 2.00 -15.05
N LYS A 197 -10.67 2.58 -13.84
CA LYS A 197 -9.43 2.67 -13.06
C LYS A 197 -9.41 1.72 -11.88
N ILE A 198 -8.22 1.46 -11.37
CA ILE A 198 -8.01 0.95 -10.02
C ILE A 198 -7.94 2.16 -9.10
N VAL A 199 -8.87 2.23 -8.15
CA VAL A 199 -8.91 3.30 -7.16
C VAL A 199 -8.34 2.77 -5.87
N ILE A 200 -7.26 3.38 -5.37
CA ILE A 200 -6.71 3.07 -4.05
C ILE A 200 -7.14 4.20 -3.09
N PHE A 201 -7.90 3.82 -2.09
CA PHE A 201 -8.62 4.68 -1.17
C PHE A 201 -7.97 4.58 0.21
N GLY A 202 -7.28 5.62 0.67
CA GLY A 202 -6.58 5.59 1.96
C GLY A 202 -6.01 6.95 2.37
N TYR A 203 -5.24 6.97 3.45
CA TYR A 203 -4.73 8.22 4.01
C TYR A 203 -3.55 8.77 3.20
N LEU A 204 -3.64 10.04 2.78
CA LEU A 204 -2.61 10.78 2.04
C LEU A 204 -2.35 12.15 2.67
N GLY A 205 -2.59 12.26 3.98
CA GLY A 205 -2.47 13.49 4.75
C GLY A 205 -3.82 14.06 5.19
N PRO A 206 -3.80 15.13 5.99
CA PRO A 206 -2.77 16.18 5.93
C PRO A 206 -1.51 15.95 6.78
N THR A 207 -1.53 15.01 7.74
CA THR A 207 -0.40 14.75 8.65
C THR A 207 0.58 13.71 8.10
N ASP A 208 1.59 13.39 8.90
CA ASP A 208 2.60 12.35 8.61
C ASP A 208 2.22 10.97 9.21
N GLU A 209 1.00 10.76 9.72
CA GLU A 209 0.58 9.56 10.48
C GLU A 209 0.82 8.23 9.74
N ASP A 210 0.63 8.20 8.42
CA ASP A 210 0.84 7.02 7.56
C ASP A 210 2.04 7.20 6.61
N LYS A 211 2.96 8.12 6.93
CA LYS A 211 4.15 8.29 6.12
C LYS A 211 5.28 7.37 6.58
N HIS A 212 5.95 6.80 5.59
CA HIS A 212 7.07 5.89 5.77
C HIS A 212 8.36 6.47 5.21
N PHE A 213 9.46 5.92 5.71
CA PHE A 213 10.77 6.14 5.18
C PHE A 213 11.02 5.15 4.03
N THR A 214 11.28 5.59 2.80
CA THR A 214 11.47 4.70 1.62
C THR A 214 12.74 5.03 0.84
N PRO A 215 13.21 4.14 -0.05
CA PRO A 215 14.35 4.43 -0.93
C PRO A 215 14.18 5.65 -1.85
N ILE A 216 12.97 6.19 -2.06
CA ILE A 216 12.75 7.37 -2.93
C ILE A 216 13.60 8.56 -2.50
N ARG A 217 13.81 8.74 -1.19
CA ARG A 217 14.69 9.79 -0.63
C ARG A 217 16.15 9.71 -1.08
N LEU A 218 16.60 8.56 -1.58
CA LEU A 218 17.99 8.41 -2.03
C LEU A 218 18.22 9.15 -3.36
N VAL A 219 17.12 9.55 -4.04
CA VAL A 219 17.15 10.25 -5.33
C VAL A 219 16.32 11.54 -5.33
N LYS A 220 15.69 11.89 -4.20
CA LYS A 220 14.93 13.13 -4.01
C LYS A 220 15.19 13.70 -2.63
N ASP A 221 15.32 15.01 -2.56
CA ASP A 221 15.47 15.70 -1.28
C ASP A 221 14.12 15.79 -0.56
N TYR A 222 14.13 15.39 0.71
CA TYR A 222 13.01 15.52 1.63
C TYR A 222 13.46 16.32 2.87
N PRO A 223 12.68 17.31 3.32
CA PRO A 223 13.04 18.11 4.49
C PRO A 223 13.20 17.28 5.78
N ASP A 224 14.18 17.65 6.60
CA ASP A 224 14.25 17.44 8.06
C ASP A 224 13.84 16.06 8.61
N LYS A 225 14.52 14.98 8.20
CA LYS A 225 14.33 13.63 8.79
C LYS A 225 12.87 13.16 8.82
N LYS A 226 11.98 13.77 8.02
CA LYS A 226 10.59 13.36 7.94
C LYS A 226 10.46 12.17 6.99
N PRO A 227 9.45 11.31 7.20
CA PRO A 227 9.13 10.26 6.24
C PRO A 227 8.68 10.87 4.90
N ASP A 228 8.94 10.17 3.79
CA ASP A 228 8.88 10.73 2.43
C ASP A 228 7.60 10.43 1.65
N THR A 229 6.89 9.35 1.96
CA THR A 229 5.65 9.02 1.25
C THR A 229 4.68 8.19 2.09
N TYR A 230 3.42 8.13 1.67
CA TYR A 230 2.34 7.44 2.38
C TYR A 230 2.25 5.95 2.03
N GLY A 231 1.69 5.14 2.93
CA GLY A 231 1.47 3.70 2.74
C GLY A 231 0.78 3.38 1.42
N VAL A 232 -0.25 4.14 1.05
CA VAL A 232 -0.97 3.95 -0.23
C VAL A 232 -0.11 4.19 -1.48
N VAL A 233 0.91 5.04 -1.42
CA VAL A 233 1.86 5.25 -2.53
C VAL A 233 2.81 4.07 -2.65
N ILE A 234 3.21 3.49 -1.52
CA ILE A 234 4.00 2.24 -1.48
C ILE A 234 3.17 1.09 -2.04
N LEU A 235 1.89 0.97 -1.63
CA LEU A 235 0.95 -0.02 -2.14
C LEU A 235 0.79 0.07 -3.67
N ALA A 236 0.68 1.28 -4.22
CA ALA A 236 0.58 1.48 -5.66
C ALA A 236 1.87 1.06 -6.40
N ASN A 237 3.05 1.38 -5.86
CA ASN A 237 4.32 0.91 -6.43
C ASN A 237 4.47 -0.62 -6.27
N ALA A 238 4.03 -1.20 -5.16
CA ALA A 238 4.03 -2.65 -4.94
C ALA A 238 3.09 -3.37 -5.93
N LEU A 239 1.92 -2.79 -6.24
CA LEU A 239 1.03 -3.31 -7.28
C LEU A 239 1.71 -3.34 -8.65
N ARG A 240 2.38 -2.25 -9.06
CA ARG A 240 3.17 -2.25 -10.30
C ARG A 240 4.32 -3.26 -10.26
N THR A 241 5.00 -3.36 -9.12
CA THR A 241 6.06 -4.36 -8.91
C THR A 241 5.56 -5.78 -9.16
N ILE A 242 4.36 -6.12 -8.68
CA ILE A 242 3.74 -7.44 -8.90
C ILE A 242 3.45 -7.67 -10.37
N LEU A 243 2.83 -6.70 -11.04
CA LEU A 243 2.40 -6.82 -12.43
C LEU A 243 3.56 -6.90 -13.42
N ASP A 244 4.68 -6.27 -13.08
CA ASP A 244 5.90 -6.24 -13.89
C ASP A 244 6.92 -7.29 -13.43
N PHE A 245 6.57 -8.16 -12.46
CA PHE A 245 7.51 -9.10 -11.86
C PHE A 245 8.00 -10.15 -12.87
N GLN A 246 9.32 -10.29 -12.97
CA GLN A 246 10.02 -11.32 -13.73
C GLN A 246 11.10 -11.93 -12.83
N ASP A 247 11.23 -13.25 -12.83
CA ASP A 247 12.19 -14.00 -12.00
C ASP A 247 13.63 -13.90 -12.53
#